data_AF-A0A7X6URF2-F1
#
_entry.id   AF-A0A7X6URF2-F1
#
_cell.length_a   1.000
_cell.length_b   1.000
_cell.length_c   1.000
_cell.angle_alpha   90.00
_cell.angle_beta   90.00
_cell.angle_gamma   90.00
#
_symmetry.space_group_name_H-M   'P 1'
#
loop_
_entity.id
_entity.type
_entity.pdbx_description
1 polymer ?
#
loop_
_entity_poly.entity_id
_entity_poly.type
_entity_poly.pdbx_seq_one_letter_code
_entity_poly.pdbx_strand_id
1 'polypeptide(L)'
;MSVKIDFVTYKGWNNCIKLSVANTELIVTTEVGPRIIRYGFTNDINLLGENKEQLGGKNENEWMIRGGHRLWIAPEDKPRSYELDNVPIQFEEIENGIKTIQEPGNITGIQKTMEISATDDGQITINHILTNKGNQPFELSIWALTVMEKLGTAIVPLPKKRPHT
;
A
#
# COMPACT_ATOMS: atom_id res chain seq x y z
N MET A 1 -15.72 13.23 13.27
CA MET A 1 -15.55 12.92 11.84
C MET A 1 -14.42 13.78 11.28
N SER A 2 -13.17 13.40 11.59
CA SER A 2 -11.99 14.24 11.36
C SER A 2 -11.07 13.77 10.23
N VAL A 3 -11.45 12.76 9.45
CA VAL A 3 -10.68 12.33 8.28
C VAL A 3 -11.01 13.24 7.10
N LYS A 4 -10.02 14.00 6.64
CA LYS A 4 -10.12 14.82 5.43
C LYS A 4 -9.54 14.09 4.24
N ILE A 5 -10.31 13.98 3.17
CA ILE A 5 -9.91 13.37 1.90
C ILE A 5 -9.72 14.48 0.86
N ASP A 6 -8.53 14.56 0.28
CA ASP A 6 -8.19 15.53 -0.77
C ASP A 6 -7.53 14.80 -1.96
N PHE A 7 -7.64 15.38 -3.15
CA PHE A 7 -6.86 14.95 -4.31
C PHE A 7 -5.62 15.82 -4.47
N VAL A 8 -4.46 15.18 -4.67
CA VAL A 8 -3.17 15.86 -4.75
C VAL A 8 -2.31 15.30 -5.87
N THR A 9 -1.40 16.11 -6.37
CA THR A 9 -0.27 15.66 -7.19
C THR A 9 0.86 15.21 -6.26
N TYR A 10 1.47 14.07 -6.56
CA TYR A 10 2.61 13.55 -5.79
C TYR A 10 3.67 12.94 -6.70
N LYS A 11 4.87 13.55 -6.69
CA LYS A 11 6.09 12.98 -7.29
C LYS A 11 5.92 12.45 -8.73
N GLY A 12 5.14 13.15 -9.55
CA GLY A 12 4.91 12.81 -10.96
C GLY A 12 3.56 12.16 -11.27
N TRP A 13 2.84 11.67 -10.26
CA TRP A 13 1.42 11.30 -10.42
C TRP A 13 0.53 12.51 -10.16
N ASN A 14 -0.39 12.78 -11.06
CA ASN A 14 -1.30 13.92 -11.01
C ASN A 14 -2.52 13.63 -10.15
N ASN A 15 -2.91 12.36 -10.04
CA ASN A 15 -4.02 11.91 -9.23
C ASN A 15 -3.54 10.96 -8.12
N CYS A 16 -3.54 11.46 -6.89
CA CYS A 16 -3.35 10.70 -5.67
C CYS A 16 -4.38 11.15 -4.64
N ILE A 17 -4.72 10.26 -3.70
CA ILE A 17 -5.63 10.59 -2.61
C ILE A 17 -4.80 10.85 -1.36
N LYS A 18 -4.99 12.01 -0.75
CA LYS A 18 -4.43 12.35 0.55
C LYS A 18 -5.50 12.18 1.63
N LEU A 19 -5.22 11.36 2.63
CA LEU A 19 -6.03 11.27 3.85
C LEU A 19 -5.28 12.03 4.96
N SER A 20 -5.95 12.97 5.61
CA SER A 20 -5.40 13.72 6.75
C SER A 20 -6.27 13.48 7.98
N VAL A 21 -5.65 13.10 9.10
CA VAL A 21 -6.35 12.80 10.36
C VAL A 21 -5.48 13.15 11.55
N ALA A 22 -6.06 13.82 12.55
CA ALA A 22 -5.33 14.40 13.68
C ALA A 22 -4.12 15.23 13.20
N ASN A 23 -2.89 14.81 13.51
CA ASN A 23 -1.65 15.42 13.06
C ASN A 23 -0.87 14.58 12.04
N THR A 24 -1.52 13.62 11.38
CA THR A 24 -0.92 12.70 10.42
C THR A 24 -1.54 12.84 9.03
N GLU A 25 -0.78 12.44 8.02
CA GLU A 25 -1.23 12.36 6.64
C GLU A 25 -0.66 11.12 5.95
N LEU A 26 -1.43 10.56 5.01
CA LEU A 26 -0.97 9.54 4.08
C LEU A 26 -1.39 9.88 2.66
N ILE A 27 -0.61 9.40 1.68
CA ILE A 27 -0.91 9.56 0.26
C ILE A 27 -0.98 8.19 -0.40
N VAL A 28 -2.09 7.97 -1.11
CA VAL A 28 -2.39 6.75 -1.86
C VAL A 28 -2.33 7.05 -3.34
N THR A 29 -1.59 6.24 -4.10
CA THR A 29 -1.52 6.37 -5.56
C THR A 29 -2.79 5.81 -6.18
N THR A 30 -3.38 6.52 -7.16
CA THR A 30 -4.54 6.01 -7.93
C THR A 30 -4.21 5.74 -9.39
N GLU A 31 -3.15 6.32 -9.93
CA GLU A 31 -2.67 6.04 -11.30
C GLU A 31 -1.89 4.72 -11.41
N VAL A 32 -1.42 4.18 -10.28
CA VAL A 32 -0.71 2.90 -10.12
C VAL A 32 -1.06 2.31 -8.74
N GLY A 33 -0.94 1.00 -8.55
CA GLY A 33 -0.95 0.36 -7.24
C GLY A 33 -1.88 -0.85 -7.09
N PRO A 34 -2.40 -1.10 -5.87
CA PRO A 34 -2.68 -0.11 -4.84
C PRO A 34 -1.48 0.10 -3.89
N ARG A 35 -1.15 1.36 -3.57
CA ARG A 35 0.00 1.70 -2.71
C ARG A 35 -0.28 2.92 -1.84
N ILE A 36 0.15 2.86 -0.57
CA ILE A 36 0.33 4.06 0.25
C ILE A 36 1.78 4.49 0.09
N ILE A 37 2.03 5.52 -0.71
CA ILE A 37 3.39 5.93 -1.07
C ILE A 37 4.03 6.85 -0.03
N ARG A 38 3.20 7.53 0.77
CA ARG A 38 3.64 8.40 1.86
C ARG A 38 2.82 8.19 3.11
N TYR A 39 3.49 8.23 4.25
CA TYR A 39 2.88 8.37 5.57
C TYR A 39 3.80 9.19 6.48
N GLY A 40 3.25 10.14 7.24
CA GLY A 40 4.01 10.94 8.20
C GLY A 40 3.15 11.95 8.94
N PHE A 41 3.78 12.76 9.78
CA PHE A 41 3.09 13.91 10.37
C PHE A 41 2.76 14.96 9.31
N THR A 42 1.70 15.73 9.56
CA THR A 42 1.27 16.81 8.66
C THR A 42 2.43 17.78 8.40
N ASN A 43 2.76 18.00 7.12
CA ASN A 43 3.88 18.84 6.67
C ASN A 43 5.29 18.39 7.13
N ASP A 44 5.48 17.11 7.47
CA ASP A 44 6.77 16.58 7.90
C ASP A 44 7.38 15.59 6.88
N ILE A 45 8.47 14.92 7.23
CA ILE A 45 9.12 13.91 6.40
C ILE A 45 8.21 12.71 6.10
N ASN A 46 8.49 12.01 5.00
CA ASN A 46 7.89 10.70 4.74
C ASN A 46 8.60 9.67 5.63
N LEU A 47 7.85 8.85 6.35
CA LEU A 47 8.39 7.74 7.13
C LEU A 47 8.59 6.48 6.27
N LEU A 48 7.91 6.42 5.13
CA LEU A 48 8.06 5.33 4.16
C LEU A 48 9.23 5.62 3.21
N GLY A 49 9.93 4.57 2.81
CA GLY A 49 11.01 4.66 1.83
C GLY A 49 10.47 4.84 0.42
N GLU A 50 11.13 5.67 -0.37
CA GLU A 50 10.81 5.95 -1.76
C GLU A 50 11.99 5.63 -2.69
N ASN A 51 11.75 4.91 -3.79
CA ASN A 51 12.73 4.81 -4.86
C ASN A 51 12.51 5.93 -5.87
N LYS A 52 13.24 7.03 -5.70
CA LYS A 52 13.12 8.27 -6.48
C LYS A 52 13.19 8.07 -7.99
N GLU A 53 13.98 7.10 -8.47
CA GLU A 53 14.15 6.83 -9.90
C GLU A 53 12.93 6.14 -10.53
N GLN A 54 12.01 5.66 -9.71
CA GLN A 54 10.85 4.87 -10.14
C GLN A 54 9.51 5.51 -9.73
N LEU A 55 9.53 6.73 -9.19
CA LEU A 55 8.32 7.49 -8.87
C LEU A 55 7.74 8.15 -10.13
N GLY A 56 6.42 8.36 -10.15
CA GLY A 56 5.73 9.08 -11.22
C GLY A 56 5.55 8.31 -12.53
N GLY A 57 6.13 7.10 -12.64
CA GLY A 57 5.94 6.21 -13.78
C GLY A 57 4.58 5.50 -13.79
N LYS A 58 4.15 5.08 -14.98
CA LYS A 58 2.99 4.21 -15.24
C LYS A 58 3.18 3.46 -16.56
N ASN A 59 2.48 2.34 -16.74
CA ASN A 59 2.54 1.50 -17.95
C ASN A 59 3.96 1.03 -18.35
N GLU A 60 4.87 0.89 -17.39
CA GLU A 60 6.19 0.30 -17.60
C GLU A 60 6.08 -1.17 -18.03
N ASN A 61 7.08 -1.65 -18.78
CA ASN A 61 7.17 -3.05 -19.21
C ASN A 61 7.63 -3.99 -18.07
N GLU A 62 8.20 -3.42 -17.02
CA GLU A 62 8.77 -4.16 -15.89
C GLU A 62 8.17 -3.68 -14.58
N TRP A 63 8.23 -4.54 -13.58
CA TRP A 63 7.79 -4.23 -12.24
C TRP A 63 8.69 -3.18 -11.57
N MET A 64 8.09 -2.19 -10.94
CA MET A 64 8.79 -1.10 -10.24
C MET A 64 8.65 -1.22 -8.71
N ILE A 65 9.77 -1.11 -8.00
CA ILE A 65 9.80 -1.14 -6.53
C ILE A 65 9.02 0.02 -5.94
N ARG A 66 9.17 1.25 -6.47
CA ARG A 66 8.57 2.54 -6.04
C ARG A 66 8.75 2.94 -4.56
N GLY A 67 8.68 1.99 -3.64
CA GLY A 67 8.65 2.20 -2.19
C GLY A 67 7.24 2.09 -1.62
N GLY A 68 7.05 2.72 -0.46
CA GLY A 68 5.78 2.81 0.23
C GLY A 68 5.32 1.50 0.89
N HIS A 69 4.03 1.47 1.21
CA HIS A 69 3.31 0.29 1.65
C HIS A 69 2.48 -0.31 0.51
N ARG A 70 2.52 -1.63 0.37
CA ARG A 70 1.84 -2.36 -0.72
C ARG A 70 1.34 -3.74 -0.30
N LEU A 71 0.38 -4.25 -1.07
CA LEU A 71 -0.14 -5.60 -0.95
C LEU A 71 0.50 -6.54 -1.99
N TRP A 72 1.03 -7.66 -1.53
CA TRP A 72 1.79 -8.66 -2.28
C TRP A 72 1.19 -10.07 -2.03
N ILE A 73 1.58 -11.05 -2.84
CA ILE A 73 1.21 -12.46 -2.66
C ILE A 73 2.42 -13.31 -2.30
N ALA A 74 2.29 -14.17 -1.29
CA ALA A 74 3.33 -15.11 -0.89
C ALA A 74 2.96 -16.56 -1.29
N PRO A 75 3.95 -17.46 -1.51
CA PRO A 75 5.39 -17.18 -1.51
C PRO A 75 5.81 -16.25 -2.67
N GLU A 76 6.96 -15.61 -2.52
CA GLU A 76 7.52 -14.79 -3.59
C GLU A 76 7.86 -15.67 -4.80
N ASP A 77 7.32 -15.33 -5.96
CA ASP A 77 7.45 -16.14 -7.17
C ASP A 77 7.35 -15.27 -8.43
N LYS A 78 8.31 -15.42 -9.36
CA LYS A 78 8.26 -14.73 -10.65
C LYS A 78 7.61 -15.66 -11.69
N PRO A 79 6.58 -15.20 -12.43
CA PRO A 79 6.12 -13.81 -12.53
C PRO A 79 4.97 -13.44 -11.58
N ARG A 80 4.40 -14.39 -10.83
CA ARG A 80 3.13 -14.22 -10.09
C ARG A 80 3.13 -13.02 -9.15
N SER A 81 4.16 -12.92 -8.32
CA SER A 81 4.25 -11.92 -7.27
C SER A 81 4.79 -10.58 -7.79
N TYR A 82 5.45 -10.61 -8.96
CA TYR A 82 5.99 -9.46 -9.70
C TYR A 82 5.08 -8.95 -10.80
N GLU A 83 3.82 -9.37 -10.78
CA GLU A 83 2.81 -8.88 -11.71
C GLU A 83 2.67 -7.35 -11.61
N LEU A 84 2.49 -6.71 -12.77
CA LEU A 84 2.51 -5.26 -12.88
C LEU A 84 1.33 -4.63 -12.13
N ASP A 85 1.64 -3.60 -11.36
CA ASP A 85 0.69 -2.80 -10.58
C ASP A 85 0.74 -1.34 -11.02
N ASN A 86 0.83 -1.12 -12.33
CA ASN A 86 1.21 0.16 -12.93
C ASN A 86 0.15 0.79 -13.83
N VAL A 87 -1.09 0.36 -13.64
CA VAL A 87 -2.28 0.91 -14.27
C VAL A 87 -3.18 1.54 -13.20
N PRO A 88 -4.11 2.42 -13.58
CA PRO A 88 -5.02 3.04 -12.63
C PRO A 88 -5.82 2.01 -11.83
N ILE A 89 -6.04 2.32 -10.55
CA ILE A 89 -6.91 1.55 -9.65
C ILE A 89 -8.26 2.26 -9.49
N GLN A 90 -9.28 1.49 -9.11
CA GLN A 90 -10.54 2.07 -8.65
C GLN A 90 -10.42 2.45 -7.16
N PHE A 91 -11.23 3.39 -6.71
CA PHE A 91 -11.39 3.67 -5.29
C PHE A 91 -12.82 4.13 -4.99
N GLU A 92 -13.23 3.95 -3.74
CA GLU A 92 -14.47 4.46 -3.18
C GLU A 92 -14.21 5.06 -1.79
N GLU A 93 -14.92 6.13 -1.45
CA GLU A 93 -14.94 6.61 -0.06
C GLU A 93 -15.75 5.64 0.80
N ILE A 94 -15.24 5.33 1.98
CA ILE A 94 -15.90 4.49 2.98
C ILE A 94 -16.01 5.28 4.29
N GLU A 95 -16.67 4.69 5.28
CA GLU A 95 -16.73 5.30 6.61
C GLU A 95 -15.31 5.56 7.15
N ASN A 96 -15.02 6.82 7.44
CA ASN A 96 -13.74 7.30 7.95
C ASN A 96 -12.51 6.92 7.08
N GLY A 97 -12.66 6.81 5.75
CA GLY A 97 -11.53 6.50 4.90
C GLY A 97 -11.83 6.21 3.44
N ILE A 98 -10.98 5.39 2.81
CA ILE A 98 -11.14 4.97 1.42
C ILE A 98 -10.93 3.46 1.27
N LYS A 99 -11.49 2.90 0.21
CA LYS A 99 -11.14 1.57 -0.29
C LYS A 99 -10.55 1.69 -1.68
N THR A 100 -9.44 1.00 -1.89
CA THR A 100 -8.72 0.92 -3.17
C THR A 100 -8.87 -0.46 -3.76
N ILE A 101 -9.03 -0.54 -5.09
CA ILE A 101 -9.26 -1.80 -5.80
C ILE A 101 -8.41 -1.82 -7.06
N GLN A 102 -7.42 -2.70 -7.07
CA GLN A 102 -6.70 -3.08 -8.30
C GLN A 102 -7.46 -4.22 -8.97
N GLU A 103 -7.71 -4.07 -10.27
CA GLU A 103 -8.28 -5.13 -11.10
C GLU A 103 -7.50 -6.45 -10.99
N PRO A 104 -8.14 -7.61 -11.21
CA PRO A 104 -7.46 -8.88 -11.22
C PRO A 104 -6.28 -8.87 -12.18
N GLY A 105 -5.12 -9.30 -11.70
CA GLY A 105 -3.94 -9.40 -12.55
C GLY A 105 -4.10 -10.46 -13.65
N ASN A 106 -3.51 -10.21 -14.83
CA ASN A 106 -3.65 -11.07 -16.01
C ASN A 106 -3.02 -12.47 -15.86
N ILE A 107 -2.04 -12.61 -14.97
CA ILE A 107 -1.29 -13.83 -14.68
C ILE A 107 -1.95 -14.56 -13.51
N THR A 108 -2.27 -13.83 -12.43
CA THR A 108 -2.71 -14.45 -11.17
C THR A 108 -4.22 -14.57 -11.04
N GLY A 109 -4.99 -13.70 -11.72
CA GLY A 109 -6.43 -13.56 -11.50
C GLY A 109 -6.79 -13.02 -10.11
N ILE A 110 -5.81 -12.53 -9.35
CA ILE A 110 -6.02 -12.05 -7.98
C ILE A 110 -6.25 -10.54 -7.99
N GLN A 111 -7.42 -10.14 -7.49
CA GLN A 111 -7.75 -8.75 -7.21
C GLN A 111 -7.14 -8.35 -5.86
N LYS A 112 -6.55 -7.15 -5.79
CA LYS A 112 -5.97 -6.62 -4.54
C LYS A 112 -6.77 -5.42 -4.08
N THR A 113 -7.19 -5.45 -2.81
CA THR A 113 -7.96 -4.38 -2.19
C THR A 113 -7.32 -3.97 -0.86
N MET A 114 -7.25 -2.66 -0.63
CA MET A 114 -6.94 -2.09 0.69
C MET A 114 -8.08 -1.17 1.12
N GLU A 115 -8.68 -1.47 2.27
CA GLU A 115 -9.56 -0.55 2.99
C GLU A 115 -8.70 0.19 4.02
N ILE A 116 -8.64 1.50 3.91
CA ILE A 116 -7.80 2.38 4.72
C ILE A 116 -8.75 3.29 5.47
N SER A 117 -8.88 3.08 6.78
CA SER A 117 -9.71 3.91 7.65
C SER A 117 -8.87 4.53 8.77
N ALA A 118 -9.41 5.55 9.41
CA ALA A 118 -8.80 6.14 10.59
C ALA A 118 -9.82 6.51 11.66
N THR A 119 -9.38 6.51 12.91
CA THR A 119 -10.12 7.05 14.05
C THR A 119 -9.74 8.51 14.30
N ASP A 120 -10.60 9.26 15.00
CA ASP A 120 -10.40 10.69 15.23
C ASP A 120 -9.11 11.01 16.04
N ASP A 121 -8.56 10.04 16.78
CA ASP A 121 -7.28 10.14 17.52
C ASP A 121 -6.03 9.86 16.67
N GLY A 122 -6.19 9.55 15.37
CA GLY A 122 -5.11 9.39 14.42
C GLY A 122 -4.62 7.95 14.23
N GLN A 123 -5.27 6.94 14.81
CA GLN A 123 -4.96 5.55 14.48
C GLN A 123 -5.47 5.22 13.07
N ILE A 124 -4.55 4.80 12.19
CA ILE A 124 -4.87 4.33 10.84
C ILE A 124 -4.94 2.80 10.85
N THR A 125 -6.01 2.26 10.29
CA THR A 125 -6.21 0.83 10.07
C THR A 125 -6.18 0.54 8.57
N ILE A 126 -5.43 -0.48 8.17
CA ILE A 126 -5.39 -0.96 6.80
C ILE A 126 -5.84 -2.42 6.81
N ASN A 127 -6.97 -2.71 6.16
CA ASN A 127 -7.46 -4.06 5.95
C ASN A 127 -7.09 -4.52 4.53
N HIS A 128 -6.30 -5.58 4.45
CA HIS A 128 -5.82 -6.15 3.19
C HIS A 128 -6.70 -7.31 2.75
N ILE A 129 -7.20 -7.24 1.53
CA ILE A 129 -8.09 -8.26 0.97
C ILE A 129 -7.54 -8.73 -0.38
N LEU A 130 -7.39 -10.05 -0.52
CA LEU A 130 -7.12 -10.70 -1.80
C LEU A 130 -8.36 -11.47 -2.22
N THR A 131 -8.85 -11.21 -3.42
CA THR A 131 -9.99 -11.94 -3.98
C THR A 131 -9.54 -12.70 -5.23
N ASN A 132 -9.72 -14.02 -5.24
CA ASN A 132 -9.50 -14.81 -6.45
C ASN A 132 -10.69 -14.59 -7.41
N LYS A 133 -10.41 -13.92 -8.53
CA LYS A 133 -11.35 -13.71 -9.65
C LYS A 133 -11.02 -14.60 -10.85
N GLY A 134 -10.01 -15.47 -10.72
CA GLY A 134 -9.68 -16.48 -11.70
C GLY A 134 -10.63 -17.68 -11.66
N ASN A 135 -10.48 -18.55 -12.66
CA ASN A 135 -11.35 -19.73 -12.82
C ASN A 135 -10.82 -20.98 -12.10
N GLN A 136 -9.73 -20.87 -11.34
CA GLN A 136 -9.07 -21.99 -10.66
C GLN A 136 -8.68 -21.59 -9.23
N PRO A 137 -8.64 -22.55 -8.29
CA PRO A 137 -8.05 -22.32 -6.97
C PRO A 137 -6.61 -21.83 -7.10
N PHE A 138 -6.23 -20.89 -6.22
CA PHE A 138 -4.88 -20.34 -6.16
C PHE A 138 -4.39 -20.40 -4.72
N GLU A 139 -3.34 -21.18 -4.47
CA GLU A 139 -2.70 -21.26 -3.16
C GLU A 139 -1.80 -20.04 -2.96
N LEU A 140 -2.11 -19.21 -1.95
CA LEU A 140 -1.36 -18.00 -1.63
C LEU A 140 -1.48 -17.65 -0.16
N SER A 141 -0.64 -16.71 0.28
CA SER A 141 -0.80 -15.95 1.52
C SER A 141 -0.77 -14.45 1.25
N ILE A 142 -1.47 -13.69 2.10
CA ILE A 142 -1.39 -12.24 2.10
C ILE A 142 -0.01 -11.82 2.60
N TRP A 143 0.65 -10.95 1.85
CA TRP A 143 1.89 -10.32 2.30
C TRP A 143 1.82 -8.81 2.13
N ALA A 144 1.69 -8.10 3.24
CA ALA A 144 1.75 -6.64 3.26
C ALA A 144 3.20 -6.19 3.50
N LEU A 145 3.75 -5.42 2.57
CA LEU A 145 5.11 -4.91 2.62
C LEU A 145 5.09 -3.42 2.93
N THR A 146 5.78 -3.03 4.01
CA THR A 146 6.00 -1.62 4.37
C THR A 146 7.47 -1.31 4.23
N VAL A 147 7.84 -0.60 3.17
CA VAL A 147 9.22 -0.12 3.00
C VAL A 147 9.38 1.13 3.85
N MET A 148 10.21 1.04 4.89
CA MET A 148 10.55 2.19 5.74
C MET A 148 11.70 3.00 5.14
N GLU A 149 11.76 4.29 5.44
CA GLU A 149 12.91 5.12 5.08
C GLU A 149 14.19 4.59 5.77
N LYS A 150 15.34 4.81 5.13
CA LYS A 150 16.65 4.39 5.62
C LYS A 150 16.99 5.07 6.94
N LEU A 151 17.93 4.47 7.67
CA LEU A 151 18.48 4.99 8.94
C LEU A 151 17.46 5.02 10.11
N GLY A 152 16.32 4.35 9.97
CA GLY A 152 15.39 4.08 11.07
C GLY A 152 15.87 3.00 12.03
N THR A 153 15.15 2.84 13.15
CA THR A 153 15.38 1.77 14.13
C THR A 153 14.22 0.79 14.10
N ALA A 154 14.52 -0.50 13.91
CA ALA A 154 13.54 -1.57 14.05
C ALA A 154 13.52 -2.08 15.49
N ILE A 155 12.34 -2.03 16.12
CA ILE A 155 12.12 -2.61 17.45
C ILE A 155 11.24 -3.85 17.26
N VAL A 156 11.82 -5.03 17.46
CA VAL A 156 11.13 -6.31 17.30
C VAL A 156 10.94 -6.94 18.68
N PRO A 157 9.71 -7.18 19.15
CA PRO A 157 9.49 -7.83 20.43
C PRO A 157 9.99 -9.27 20.35
N LEU A 158 10.81 -9.66 21.33
CA LEU A 158 11.19 -11.06 21.49
C LEU A 158 10.07 -11.82 22.21
N PRO A 159 9.85 -13.11 21.89
CA PRO A 159 9.01 -13.95 22.73
C PRO A 159 9.55 -13.95 24.16
N LYS A 160 8.69 -14.27 25.12
CA LYS A 160 9.12 -14.47 26.52
C LYS A 160 10.32 -15.41 26.54
N LYS A 161 11.40 -15.02 27.23
CA LYS A 161 12.61 -15.83 27.37
C LYS A 161 12.24 -17.21 27.91
N ARG A 162 12.63 -18.27 27.19
CA ARG A 162 12.51 -19.66 27.63
C ARG A 162 13.92 -20.23 27.83
N PRO A 163 14.19 -20.98 28.91
CA PRO A 163 15.47 -21.68 29.06
C PRO A 163 15.62 -22.76 27.99
N HIS A 164 16.84 -22.95 27.49
CA HIS A 164 17.21 -24.09 26.67
C HIS A 164 17.49 -25.27 27.62
N THR A 165 16.44 -26.00 28.00
CA THR A 165 16.56 -27.29 28.70
C THR A 165 16.57 -28.43 27.71
#